data_AF-A0A2J6JCA5-F1
#
_entry.id   AF-A0A2J6JCA5-F1
#
_cell.length_a   1.000
_cell.length_b   1.000
_cell.length_c   1.000
_cell.angle_alpha   90.00
_cell.angle_beta   90.00
_cell.angle_gamma   90.00
#
_symmetry.space_group_name_H-M   'P 1'
#
loop_
_entity.id
_entity.type
_entity.pdbx_description
1 polymer ?
#
loop_
_entity_poly.entity_id
_entity_poly.type
_entity_poly.pdbx_seq_one_letter_code
_entity_poly.pdbx_strand_id
1 'polypeptide(L)'
;MKRPTIYACFDEALRPDFERGAHRIGMNLQFFPRHKALFSALSRKLPDLLLFSGEMLRRVRPDDCSYLKSRLATGSTHLVLFGEVQGEWPFPFDYLGPQLDVIELHQLMITRLCKFPRRHLRMSVKLPGLFYQGERCFFGEIVSLGTGGAFIRAGMAQIGDGEVLSLHIPLLGVKKELEVEGKVVYQIHPTPENNYLQGIGVTFTPTDELRSELLQNYIRHALIHDEDYVTADGGLTSSPATASTSPRRSRRTRRVALN
;
A
#
# COMPACT_ATOMS: atom_id res chain seq x y z
N MET A 1 -14.87 -9.14 -3.52
CA MET A 1 -14.73 -7.94 -4.39
C MET A 1 -13.59 -8.19 -5.38
N LYS A 2 -13.78 -7.92 -6.67
CA LYS A 2 -12.76 -8.18 -7.70
C LYS A 2 -11.64 -7.12 -7.59
N ARG A 3 -10.38 -7.55 -7.50
CA ARG A 3 -9.22 -6.63 -7.47
C ARG A 3 -9.09 -5.91 -8.82
N PRO A 4 -8.81 -4.60 -8.84
CA PRO A 4 -8.48 -3.89 -10.07
C PRO A 4 -7.30 -4.55 -10.78
N THR A 5 -7.42 -4.72 -12.10
CA THR A 5 -6.36 -5.23 -12.95
C THR A 5 -5.61 -4.06 -13.56
N ILE A 6 -4.29 -4.07 -13.39
CA ILE A 6 -3.40 -3.05 -13.92
C ILE A 6 -2.48 -3.69 -14.93
N TYR A 7 -2.38 -3.13 -16.13
CA TYR A 7 -1.33 -3.46 -17.06
C TYR A 7 -0.28 -2.36 -17.06
N ALA A 8 0.99 -2.75 -16.96
CA ALA A 8 2.10 -1.82 -16.84
C ALA A 8 3.18 -2.12 -17.87
N CYS A 9 3.71 -1.07 -18.51
CA CYS A 9 4.81 -1.15 -19.45
C CYS A 9 5.75 0.04 -19.23
N PHE A 10 6.83 -0.21 -18.49
CA PHE A 10 7.86 0.74 -18.14
C PHE A 10 9.21 0.02 -17.95
N ASP A 11 10.25 0.74 -17.56
CA ASP A 11 11.60 0.18 -17.34
C ASP A 11 11.59 -0.97 -16.30
N GLU A 12 12.27 -2.06 -16.62
CA GLU A 12 12.39 -3.22 -15.74
C GLU A 12 13.04 -2.88 -14.39
N ALA A 13 13.87 -1.85 -14.31
CA ALA A 13 14.47 -1.38 -13.06
C ALA A 13 13.42 -0.92 -12.03
N LEU A 14 12.27 -0.38 -12.47
CA LEU A 14 11.20 0.13 -11.60
C LEU A 14 10.18 -0.94 -11.21
N ARG A 15 10.26 -2.12 -11.85
CA ARG A 15 9.31 -3.21 -11.66
C ARG A 15 9.18 -3.67 -10.20
N PRO A 16 10.27 -3.89 -9.44
CA PRO A 16 10.14 -4.43 -8.09
C PRO A 16 9.34 -3.52 -7.17
N ASP A 17 9.62 -2.21 -7.21
CA ASP A 17 8.96 -1.21 -6.35
C ASP A 17 7.48 -1.10 -6.69
N PHE A 18 7.17 -1.10 -7.99
CA PHE A 18 5.79 -1.03 -8.47
C PHE A 18 5.00 -2.30 -8.14
N GLU A 19 5.58 -3.48 -8.33
CA GLU A 19 4.95 -4.76 -7.96
C GLU A 19 4.63 -4.79 -6.46
N ARG A 20 5.57 -4.37 -5.61
CA ARG A 20 5.36 -4.31 -4.15
C ARG A 20 4.27 -3.30 -3.78
N GLY A 21 4.36 -2.08 -4.29
CA GLY A 21 3.37 -1.03 -4.06
C GLY A 21 1.97 -1.49 -4.46
N ALA A 22 1.81 -1.94 -5.72
CA ALA A 22 0.54 -2.42 -6.28
C ALA A 22 -0.05 -3.60 -5.49
N HIS A 23 0.78 -4.59 -5.13
CA HIS A 23 0.31 -5.74 -4.35
C HIS A 23 -0.21 -5.31 -2.97
N ARG A 24 0.51 -4.43 -2.28
CA ARG A 24 0.17 -3.96 -0.93
C ARG A 24 -1.11 -3.12 -0.90
N ILE A 25 -1.38 -2.38 -1.98
CA ILE A 25 -2.65 -1.65 -2.15
C ILE A 25 -3.77 -2.52 -2.75
N GLY A 26 -3.54 -3.84 -2.87
CA GLY A 26 -4.57 -4.82 -3.20
C GLY A 26 -4.91 -4.92 -4.70
N MET A 27 -3.96 -4.60 -5.57
CA MET A 27 -4.13 -4.63 -7.03
C MET A 27 -3.58 -5.91 -7.64
N ASN A 28 -4.04 -6.21 -8.86
CA ASN A 28 -3.48 -7.28 -9.69
C ASN A 28 -2.68 -6.66 -10.84
N LEU A 29 -1.37 -6.63 -10.68
CA LEU A 29 -0.46 -6.06 -11.67
C LEU A 29 0.00 -7.13 -12.66
N GLN A 30 -0.05 -6.79 -13.95
CA GLN A 30 0.62 -7.54 -15.02
C GLN A 30 1.64 -6.61 -15.68
N PHE A 31 2.91 -6.96 -15.54
CA PHE A 31 4.01 -6.23 -16.13
C PHE A 31 4.34 -6.77 -17.52
N PHE A 32 4.58 -5.87 -18.46
CA PHE A 32 4.97 -6.16 -19.83
C PHE A 32 6.27 -5.43 -20.17
N PRO A 33 7.41 -6.13 -20.32
CA PRO A 33 8.70 -5.49 -20.59
C PRO A 33 8.78 -4.85 -21.98
N ARG A 34 7.85 -5.20 -22.87
CA ARG A 34 7.81 -4.71 -24.25
C ARG A 34 6.40 -4.32 -24.62
N HIS A 35 6.25 -3.17 -25.28
CA HIS A 35 4.94 -2.68 -25.71
C HIS A 35 4.20 -3.74 -26.54
N LYS A 36 4.84 -4.40 -27.53
CA LYS A 36 4.17 -5.42 -28.36
C LYS A 36 3.43 -6.51 -27.55
N ALA A 37 4.01 -6.95 -26.43
CA ALA A 37 3.38 -7.94 -25.55
C ALA A 37 2.14 -7.37 -24.85
N LEU A 38 2.24 -6.13 -24.36
CA LEU A 38 1.11 -5.39 -23.79
C LEU A 38 -0.02 -5.23 -24.81
N PHE A 39 0.29 -4.81 -26.04
CA PHE A 39 -0.71 -4.65 -27.11
C PHE A 39 -1.44 -5.97 -27.43
N SER A 40 -0.71 -7.08 -27.44
CA SER A 40 -1.28 -8.42 -27.58
C SER A 40 -2.17 -8.81 -26.39
N ALA A 41 -1.84 -8.40 -25.17
CA ALA A 41 -2.70 -8.60 -24.01
C ALA A 41 -3.97 -7.73 -24.08
N LEU A 42 -3.84 -6.47 -24.46
CA LEU A 42 -4.95 -5.53 -24.65
C LEU A 42 -5.96 -5.99 -25.72
N SER A 43 -5.53 -6.79 -26.69
CA SER A 43 -6.46 -7.37 -27.68
C SER A 43 -7.38 -8.43 -27.10
N ARG A 44 -6.94 -9.11 -26.03
CA ARG A 44 -7.68 -10.18 -25.36
C ARG A 44 -8.57 -9.64 -24.24
N LYS A 45 -8.05 -8.69 -23.46
CA LYS A 45 -8.74 -8.14 -22.29
C LYS A 45 -8.23 -6.74 -21.96
N LEU A 46 -9.17 -5.85 -21.66
CA LEU A 46 -8.85 -4.51 -21.16
C LEU A 46 -8.64 -4.51 -19.63
N PRO A 47 -7.59 -3.87 -19.13
CA PRO A 47 -7.39 -3.64 -17.70
C PRO A 47 -8.26 -2.47 -17.21
N ASP A 48 -8.38 -2.32 -15.90
CA ASP A 48 -9.01 -1.14 -15.30
C ASP A 48 -8.07 0.09 -15.41
N LEU A 49 -6.76 -0.15 -15.32
CA LEU A 49 -5.70 0.86 -15.45
C LEU A 49 -4.59 0.39 -16.39
N LEU A 50 -4.10 1.31 -17.21
CA LEU A 50 -2.97 1.12 -18.12
C LEU A 50 -1.86 2.12 -17.76
N LEU A 51 -0.71 1.63 -17.34
CA LEU A 51 0.47 2.44 -17.00
C LEU A 51 1.54 2.33 -18.06
N PHE A 52 2.04 3.49 -18.48
CA PHE A 52 3.14 3.62 -19.42
C PHE A 52 4.21 4.54 -18.89
N SER A 53 5.49 4.19 -19.06
CA SER A 53 6.52 5.22 -18.95
C SER A 53 6.50 6.12 -20.19
N GLY A 54 6.78 7.41 -19.99
CA GLY A 54 6.96 8.36 -21.09
C GLY A 54 8.04 7.92 -22.08
N GLU A 55 9.10 7.26 -21.60
CA GLU A 55 10.14 6.69 -22.46
C GLU A 55 9.61 5.56 -23.34
N MET A 56 8.79 4.66 -22.78
CA MET A 56 8.23 3.55 -23.54
C MET A 56 7.26 4.03 -24.61
N LEU A 57 6.55 5.13 -24.37
CA LEU A 57 5.69 5.77 -25.37
C LEU A 57 6.47 6.24 -26.61
N ARG A 58 7.69 6.75 -26.46
CA ARG A 58 8.53 7.17 -27.60
C ARG A 58 8.86 6.01 -28.54
N ARG A 59 8.78 4.78 -28.04
CA ARG A 59 9.04 3.54 -28.80
C ARG A 59 7.78 2.96 -29.46
N VAL A 60 6.59 3.53 -29.18
CA VAL A 60 5.32 3.10 -29.76
C VAL A 60 5.14 3.76 -31.12
N ARG A 61 4.78 2.97 -32.15
CA ARG A 61 4.57 3.50 -33.50
C ARG A 61 3.21 4.20 -33.60
N PRO A 62 3.04 5.14 -34.55
CA PRO A 62 1.76 5.84 -34.75
C PRO A 62 0.55 4.91 -34.96
N ASP A 63 0.73 3.79 -35.65
CA ASP A 63 -0.34 2.80 -35.87
C ASP A 63 -0.78 2.13 -34.55
N ASP A 64 0.19 1.85 -33.68
CA ASP A 64 -0.07 1.28 -32.36
C ASP A 64 -0.80 2.32 -31.47
N CYS A 65 -0.49 3.61 -31.60
CA CYS A 65 -1.23 4.69 -30.94
C CYS A 65 -2.71 4.76 -31.40
N SER A 66 -2.97 4.57 -32.70
CA SER A 66 -4.33 4.53 -33.24
C SER A 66 -5.13 3.34 -32.69
N TYR A 67 -4.48 2.19 -32.54
CA TYR A 67 -5.09 1.03 -31.88
C TYR A 67 -5.45 1.33 -30.41
N LEU A 68 -4.51 1.91 -29.63
CA LEU A 68 -4.79 2.33 -28.25
C LEU A 68 -5.97 3.30 -28.19
N LYS A 69 -6.03 4.29 -29.09
CA LYS A 69 -7.13 5.25 -29.17
C LYS A 69 -8.49 4.54 -29.25
N SER A 70 -8.60 3.62 -30.20
CA SER A 70 -9.86 2.89 -30.44
C SER A 70 -10.29 2.07 -29.22
N ARG A 71 -9.32 1.51 -28.48
CA ARG A 71 -9.57 0.73 -27.27
C ARG A 71 -9.93 1.60 -26.08
N LEU A 72 -9.19 2.68 -25.83
CA LEU A 72 -9.42 3.59 -24.72
C LEU A 72 -10.72 4.40 -24.88
N ALA A 73 -11.16 4.67 -26.11
CA ALA A 73 -12.43 5.34 -26.39
C ALA A 73 -13.65 4.60 -25.82
N THR A 74 -13.53 3.30 -25.53
CA THR A 74 -14.60 2.51 -24.89
C THR A 74 -14.84 2.87 -23.41
N GLY A 75 -13.98 3.69 -22.80
CA GLY A 75 -14.22 4.36 -21.52
C GLY A 75 -14.01 3.51 -20.26
N SER A 76 -13.64 2.23 -20.37
CA SER A 76 -13.47 1.36 -19.19
C SER A 76 -12.05 1.33 -18.61
N THR A 77 -11.07 1.87 -19.33
CA THR A 77 -9.65 1.80 -18.98
C THR A 77 -9.07 3.20 -18.87
N HIS A 78 -8.42 3.48 -17.74
CA HIS A 78 -7.73 4.75 -17.53
C HIS A 78 -6.25 4.64 -17.91
N LEU A 79 -5.77 5.62 -18.69
CA LEU A 79 -4.37 5.73 -19.06
C LEU A 79 -3.62 6.60 -18.06
N VAL A 80 -2.52 6.09 -17.54
CA VAL A 80 -1.62 6.80 -16.63
C VAL A 80 -0.23 6.81 -17.23
N LEU A 81 0.35 8.00 -17.36
CA LEU A 81 1.72 8.18 -17.78
C LEU A 81 2.60 8.42 -16.56
N PHE A 82 3.75 7.77 -16.56
CA PHE A 82 4.73 7.80 -15.50
C PHE A 82 6.09 8.27 -16.05
N GLY A 83 6.87 9.02 -15.29
CA GLY A 83 8.19 9.47 -15.75
C GLY A 83 8.17 10.77 -16.55
N GLU A 84 9.26 11.08 -17.23
CA GLU A 84 9.33 12.23 -18.12
C GLU A 84 8.53 11.97 -19.40
N VAL A 85 7.43 12.71 -19.56
CA VAL A 85 6.64 12.71 -20.78
C VAL A 85 7.08 13.90 -21.63
N GLN A 86 7.53 13.64 -22.86
CA GLN A 86 7.86 14.67 -23.83
C GLN A 86 6.95 14.51 -25.05
N GLY A 87 6.43 15.63 -25.54
CA GLY A 87 5.54 15.69 -26.70
C GLY A 87 4.05 15.79 -26.34
N GLU A 88 3.26 16.18 -27.33
CA GLU A 88 1.80 16.22 -27.20
C GLU A 88 1.22 14.81 -27.34
N TRP A 89 0.44 14.39 -26.35
CA TRP A 89 -0.23 13.10 -26.38
C TRP A 89 -1.71 13.28 -26.74
N PRO A 90 -2.22 12.55 -27.75
CA PRO A 90 -3.53 12.82 -28.34
C PRO A 90 -4.71 12.31 -27.50
N PHE A 91 -4.49 11.82 -26.27
CA PHE A 91 -5.52 11.21 -25.42
C PHE A 91 -5.52 11.84 -24.03
N PRO A 92 -6.66 11.87 -23.31
CA PRO A 92 -6.67 12.17 -21.89
C PRO A 92 -5.85 11.13 -21.12
N PHE A 93 -4.97 11.59 -20.25
CA PHE A 93 -4.20 10.75 -19.34
C PHE A 93 -4.07 11.43 -17.98
N ASP A 94 -3.90 10.61 -16.95
CA ASP A 94 -3.40 11.06 -15.67
C ASP A 94 -1.87 10.94 -15.63
N TYR A 95 -1.23 11.80 -14.85
CA TYR A 95 0.23 11.84 -14.73
C TYR A 95 0.65 11.39 -13.34
N LEU A 96 1.71 10.58 -13.27
CA LEU A 96 2.47 10.27 -12.06
C LEU A 96 3.90 10.77 -12.24
N GLY A 97 4.46 11.33 -11.18
CA GLY A 97 5.81 11.87 -11.17
C GLY A 97 6.89 10.86 -11.58
N PRO A 98 8.14 11.31 -11.75
CA PRO A 98 9.24 10.46 -12.20
C PRO A 98 9.66 9.39 -11.18
N GLN A 99 9.34 9.60 -9.90
CA GLN A 99 9.50 8.61 -8.85
C GLN A 99 8.11 8.08 -8.50
N LEU A 100 7.99 6.76 -8.31
CA LEU A 100 6.71 6.15 -7.98
C LEU A 100 6.29 6.56 -6.57
N ASP A 101 5.30 7.43 -6.47
CA ASP A 101 4.62 7.69 -5.20
C ASP A 101 3.38 6.78 -5.06
N VAL A 102 3.46 5.84 -4.11
CA VAL A 102 2.35 4.91 -3.80
C VAL A 102 1.11 5.66 -3.30
N ILE A 103 1.29 6.81 -2.66
CA ILE A 103 0.17 7.65 -2.19
C ILE A 103 -0.56 8.28 -3.38
N GLU A 104 0.17 8.88 -4.33
CA GLU A 104 -0.41 9.43 -5.55
C GLU A 104 -1.12 8.35 -6.37
N LEU A 105 -0.48 7.19 -6.54
CA LEU A 105 -1.09 6.05 -7.22
C LEU A 105 -2.39 5.62 -6.54
N HIS A 106 -2.41 5.55 -5.21
CA HIS A 106 -3.61 5.21 -4.46
C HIS A 106 -4.73 6.26 -4.63
N GLN A 107 -4.41 7.55 -4.60
CA GLN A 107 -5.37 8.64 -4.82
C GLN A 107 -5.96 8.61 -6.23
N LEU A 108 -5.12 8.41 -7.25
CA LEU A 108 -5.55 8.24 -8.64
C LEU A 108 -6.56 7.10 -8.74
N MET A 109 -6.27 5.99 -8.07
CA MET A 109 -7.12 4.80 -8.10
C MET A 109 -8.46 5.03 -7.40
N ILE A 110 -8.52 5.73 -6.27
CA ILE A 110 -9.79 6.12 -5.65
C ILE A 110 -10.60 7.01 -6.58
N THR A 111 -9.93 7.96 -7.23
CA THR A 111 -10.58 8.97 -8.07
C THR A 111 -11.14 8.37 -9.34
N ARG A 112 -10.40 7.45 -9.98
CA ARG A 112 -10.75 6.88 -11.29
C ARG A 112 -11.53 5.58 -11.17
N LEU A 113 -11.19 4.73 -10.21
CA LEU A 113 -11.83 3.43 -10.06
C LEU A 113 -12.87 3.49 -8.95
N CYS A 114 -14.08 3.96 -9.30
CA CYS A 114 -15.23 4.16 -8.40
C CYS A 114 -15.62 2.96 -7.51
N LYS A 115 -15.00 1.79 -7.72
CA LYS A 115 -15.17 0.57 -6.91
C LYS A 115 -14.14 0.42 -5.79
N PHE A 116 -13.26 1.40 -5.55
CA PHE A 116 -12.25 1.33 -4.50
C PHE A 116 -12.80 1.91 -3.17
N PRO A 117 -13.20 1.07 -2.20
CA PRO A 117 -14.00 1.52 -1.06
C PRO A 117 -13.18 2.27 0.02
N ARG A 118 -11.84 2.16 0.00
CA ARG A 118 -10.99 2.72 1.05
C ARG A 118 -10.36 4.03 0.58
N ARG A 119 -10.68 5.12 1.29
CA ARG A 119 -10.15 6.46 1.02
C ARG A 119 -8.74 6.68 1.54
N HIS A 120 -8.35 5.97 2.59
CA HIS A 120 -7.02 6.09 3.19
C HIS A 120 -6.20 4.84 2.92
N LEU A 121 -4.98 5.07 2.45
CA LEU A 121 -3.97 4.04 2.30
C LEU A 121 -3.67 3.46 3.68
N ARG A 122 -3.69 2.13 3.80
CA ARG A 122 -3.38 1.42 5.04
C ARG A 122 -2.32 0.38 4.76
N MET A 123 -1.36 0.29 5.66
CA MET A 123 -0.38 -0.77 5.71
C MET A 123 -0.64 -1.66 6.92
N SER A 124 -0.30 -2.94 6.79
CA SER A 124 -0.21 -3.85 7.94
C SER A 124 1.13 -3.60 8.62
N VAL A 125 1.11 -3.41 9.93
CA VAL A 125 2.30 -3.16 10.75
C VAL A 125 2.22 -3.99 12.02
N LYS A 126 3.28 -3.97 12.82
CA LYS A 126 3.30 -4.48 14.19
C LYS A 126 4.10 -3.51 15.04
N LEU A 127 3.50 -2.36 15.33
CA LEU A 127 4.13 -1.33 16.15
C LEU A 127 3.57 -1.44 17.57
N PRO A 128 4.41 -1.37 18.62
CA PRO A 128 3.88 -1.08 19.93
C PRO A 128 3.24 0.32 19.91
N GLY A 129 2.23 0.55 20.72
CA GLY A 129 1.62 1.86 20.85
C GLY A 129 1.20 2.12 22.29
N LEU A 130 1.38 3.37 22.72
CA LEU A 130 0.85 3.89 23.96
C LEU A 130 -0.35 4.78 23.64
N PHE A 131 -1.42 4.63 24.43
CA PHE A 131 -2.66 5.35 24.20
C PHE A 131 -3.19 5.90 25.53
N TYR A 132 -3.65 7.14 25.51
CA TYR A 132 -4.15 7.83 26.69
C TYR A 132 -5.62 8.21 26.52
N GLN A 133 -6.41 7.95 27.55
CA GLN A 133 -7.78 8.43 27.71
C GLN A 133 -7.84 9.26 29.00
N GLY A 134 -7.67 10.58 28.87
CA GLY A 134 -7.39 11.43 30.03
C GLY A 134 -6.14 10.93 30.75
N GLU A 135 -6.25 10.64 32.05
CA GLU A 135 -5.15 10.15 32.89
C GLU A 135 -4.87 8.64 32.75
N ARG A 136 -5.73 7.89 32.04
CA ARG A 136 -5.56 6.45 31.87
C ARG A 136 -4.62 6.16 30.72
N CYS A 137 -3.53 5.43 31.00
CA CYS A 137 -2.60 4.95 29.99
C CYS A 137 -2.86 3.48 29.67
N PHE A 138 -2.80 3.14 28.39
CA PHE A 138 -2.97 1.80 27.89
C PHE A 138 -1.86 1.44 26.91
N PHE A 139 -1.53 0.15 26.88
CA PHE A 139 -0.59 -0.42 25.93
C PHE A 139 -1.30 -1.36 24.97
N GLY A 140 -0.87 -1.35 23.72
CA GLY A 140 -1.39 -2.25 22.70
C GLY A 140 -0.49 -2.29 21.48
N GLU A 141 -0.95 -3.01 20.47
CA GLU A 141 -0.22 -3.17 19.22
C GLU A 141 -1.01 -2.55 18.08
N ILE A 142 -0.39 -1.62 17.36
CA ILE A 142 -0.92 -1.09 16.12
C ILE A 142 -0.63 -2.13 15.04
N VAL A 143 -1.69 -2.77 14.56
CA VAL A 143 -1.58 -3.83 13.54
C VAL A 143 -1.93 -3.33 12.14
N SER A 144 -2.58 -2.17 12.05
CA SER A 144 -2.78 -1.45 10.79
C SER A 144 -2.63 0.04 11.02
N LEU A 145 -1.87 0.69 10.15
CA LEU A 145 -1.64 2.13 10.17
C LEU A 145 -1.96 2.70 8.80
N GLY A 146 -2.68 3.82 8.76
CA GLY A 146 -2.94 4.57 7.55
C GLY A 146 -2.89 6.07 7.80
N THR A 147 -2.96 6.85 6.74
CA THR A 147 -2.82 8.32 6.81
C THR A 147 -3.93 9.02 7.61
N GLY A 148 -5.06 8.36 7.82
CA GLY A 148 -6.21 8.92 8.55
C GLY A 148 -6.66 8.07 9.75
N GLY A 149 -5.88 7.07 10.17
CA GLY A 149 -6.26 6.26 11.32
C GLY A 149 -5.44 4.99 11.49
N ALA A 150 -5.69 4.31 12.60
CA ALA A 150 -5.04 3.06 12.96
C ALA A 150 -6.05 2.03 13.46
N PHE A 151 -5.68 0.76 13.37
CA PHE A 151 -6.36 -0.30 14.12
C PHE A 151 -5.40 -0.84 15.18
N ILE A 152 -5.85 -0.79 16.43
CA ILE A 152 -5.09 -1.14 17.61
C ILE A 152 -5.66 -2.43 18.18
N ARG A 153 -4.82 -3.46 18.29
CA ARG A 153 -5.10 -4.68 19.02
C ARG A 153 -4.72 -4.46 20.49
N ALA A 154 -5.71 -4.52 21.37
CA ALA A 154 -5.50 -4.35 22.81
C ALA A 154 -6.60 -5.04 23.61
N GLY A 155 -6.25 -5.54 24.80
CA GLY A 155 -7.18 -6.22 25.72
C GLY A 155 -8.07 -5.26 26.52
N MET A 156 -8.61 -4.21 25.90
CA MET A 156 -9.33 -3.14 26.61
C MET A 156 -10.85 -3.34 26.57
N ALA A 157 -11.47 -3.49 27.74
CA ALA A 157 -12.91 -3.73 27.86
C ALA A 157 -13.75 -2.44 27.93
N GLN A 158 -13.14 -1.24 28.00
CA GLN A 158 -13.85 0.00 28.39
C GLN A 158 -13.40 1.25 27.60
N ILE A 159 -13.19 1.12 26.29
CA ILE A 159 -13.08 2.30 25.42
C ILE A 159 -14.29 2.28 24.49
N GLY A 160 -15.18 3.26 24.66
CA GLY A 160 -16.43 3.38 23.93
C GLY A 160 -16.26 3.99 22.54
N ASP A 161 -17.24 3.73 21.68
CA ASP A 161 -17.33 4.39 20.38
C ASP A 161 -17.45 5.91 20.57
N GLY A 162 -16.67 6.64 19.78
CA GLY A 162 -16.64 8.09 19.79
C GLY A 162 -15.74 8.73 20.85
N GLU A 163 -15.11 7.95 21.71
CA GLU A 163 -14.13 8.48 22.66
C GLU A 163 -12.87 8.98 21.96
N VAL A 164 -12.24 10.01 22.55
CA VAL A 164 -11.00 10.60 22.06
C VAL A 164 -9.83 10.00 22.81
N LEU A 165 -8.80 9.62 22.06
CA LEU A 165 -7.55 9.06 22.56
C LEU A 165 -6.40 9.93 22.08
N SER A 166 -5.38 10.11 22.93
CA SER A 166 -4.05 10.52 22.48
C SER A 166 -3.23 9.26 22.19
N LEU A 167 -2.61 9.20 21.01
CA LEU A 167 -1.84 8.05 20.54
C LEU A 167 -0.37 8.44 20.36
N HIS A 168 0.49 7.62 20.91
CA HIS A 168 1.94 7.72 20.81
C HIS A 168 2.44 6.51 20.01
N ILE A 169 2.84 6.78 18.76
CA ILE A 169 3.17 5.75 17.77
C ILE A 169 4.66 5.84 17.44
N PRO A 170 5.49 4.87 17.88
CA PRO A 170 6.89 4.81 17.50
C PRO A 170 7.01 4.43 16.02
N LEU A 171 7.50 5.36 15.20
CA LEU A 171 7.79 5.14 13.80
C LEU A 171 9.16 4.46 13.67
N LEU A 172 9.17 3.14 13.89
CA LEU A 172 10.37 2.32 13.86
C LEU A 172 11.15 2.52 12.55
N GLY A 173 12.47 2.67 12.65
CA GLY A 173 13.34 3.00 11.51
C GLY A 173 13.59 4.50 11.30
N VAL A 174 12.64 5.36 11.70
CA VAL A 174 12.77 6.84 11.58
C VAL A 174 13.28 7.47 12.88
N LYS A 175 13.38 6.69 13.97
CA LYS A 175 13.78 7.14 15.32
C LYS A 175 12.94 8.35 15.80
N LYS A 176 11.66 8.37 15.41
CA LYS A 176 10.69 9.40 15.78
C LYS A 176 9.45 8.76 16.36
N GLU A 177 8.79 9.50 17.23
CA GLU A 177 7.47 9.18 17.75
C GLU A 177 6.45 10.13 17.13
N LEU A 178 5.33 9.55 16.70
CA LEU A 178 4.19 10.27 16.18
C LEU A 178 3.15 10.38 17.29
N GLU A 179 2.93 11.61 17.75
CA GLU A 179 1.88 11.96 18.71
C GLU A 179 0.68 12.49 17.94
N VAL A 180 -0.45 11.79 18.00
CA VAL A 180 -1.68 12.17 17.30
C VAL A 180 -2.89 11.95 18.18
N GLU A 181 -3.88 12.82 18.10
CA GLU A 181 -5.19 12.56 18.67
C GLU A 181 -6.06 11.79 17.68
N GLY A 182 -6.98 11.00 18.20
CA GLY A 182 -7.89 10.23 17.38
C GLY A 182 -9.19 9.88 18.09
N LYS A 183 -10.22 9.63 17.30
CA LYS A 183 -11.54 9.23 17.77
C LYS A 183 -11.79 7.76 17.47
N VAL A 184 -12.28 7.01 18.46
CA VAL A 184 -12.71 5.63 18.26
C VAL A 184 -13.94 5.61 17.36
N VAL A 185 -13.87 4.84 16.27
CA VAL A 185 -14.94 4.73 15.26
C VAL A 185 -15.60 3.37 15.22
N TYR A 186 -14.96 2.35 15.79
CA TYR A 186 -15.56 1.04 16.04
C TYR A 186 -14.70 0.24 17.04
N GLN A 187 -15.35 -0.70 17.72
CA GLN A 187 -14.70 -1.70 18.56
C GLN A 187 -14.92 -3.12 18.02
N ILE A 188 -13.91 -3.97 18.16
CA ILE A 188 -14.01 -5.41 17.94
C ILE A 188 -13.97 -6.07 19.31
N HIS A 189 -15.08 -6.71 19.68
CA HIS A 189 -15.16 -7.55 20.87
C HIS A 189 -14.67 -8.98 20.56
N PRO A 190 -14.03 -9.65 21.52
CA PRO A 190 -13.51 -11.00 21.32
C PRO A 190 -14.67 -11.99 21.14
N THR A 191 -14.70 -12.70 20.01
CA THR A 191 -15.67 -13.78 19.75
C THR A 191 -14.97 -15.01 19.13
N PRO A 192 -15.56 -16.22 19.19
CA PRO A 192 -15.00 -17.38 18.51
C PRO A 192 -14.77 -17.15 17.01
N GLU A 193 -15.67 -16.42 16.33
CA GLU A 193 -15.62 -16.17 14.89
C GLU A 193 -14.45 -15.28 14.47
N ASN A 194 -13.96 -14.42 15.37
CA ASN A 194 -12.81 -13.56 15.13
C ASN A 194 -11.52 -14.04 15.81
N ASN A 195 -11.48 -15.31 16.26
CA ASN A 195 -10.38 -15.90 17.03
C ASN A 195 -10.07 -15.11 18.32
N TYR A 196 -11.10 -14.59 18.96
CA TYR A 196 -11.02 -13.75 20.16
C TYR A 196 -10.13 -12.52 19.96
N LEU A 197 -10.08 -12.00 18.73
CA LEU A 197 -9.44 -10.73 18.44
C LEU A 197 -10.19 -9.60 19.16
N GLN A 198 -9.46 -8.79 19.90
CA GLN A 198 -9.97 -7.60 20.57
C GLN A 198 -9.18 -6.37 20.12
N GLY A 199 -9.87 -5.28 19.84
CA GLY A 199 -9.22 -4.05 19.41
C GLY A 199 -10.18 -2.94 19.06
N ILE A 200 -9.62 -1.79 18.67
CA ILE A 200 -10.36 -0.58 18.32
C ILE A 200 -9.85 0.00 17.01
N GLY A 201 -10.77 0.48 16.20
CA GLY A 201 -10.47 1.34 15.05
C GLY A 201 -10.50 2.79 15.49
N VAL A 202 -9.42 3.52 15.22
CA VAL A 202 -9.28 4.93 15.54
C VAL A 202 -9.10 5.72 14.26
N THR A 203 -9.86 6.80 14.10
CA THR A 203 -9.65 7.80 13.06
C THR A 203 -8.88 8.96 13.65
N PHE A 204 -7.80 9.39 13.00
CA PHE A 204 -7.02 10.53 13.47
C PHE A 204 -7.81 11.82 13.30
N THR A 205 -7.73 12.70 14.31
CA THR A 205 -8.17 14.08 14.14
C THR A 205 -7.21 14.79 13.20
N PRO A 206 -7.63 15.88 12.52
CA PRO A 206 -6.72 16.68 11.71
C PRO A 206 -5.51 17.12 12.54
N THR A 207 -4.32 16.72 12.11
CA THR A 207 -3.05 17.09 12.74
C THR A 207 -2.40 18.23 11.97
N ASP A 208 -1.34 18.82 12.52
CA ASP A 208 -0.52 19.76 11.78
C ASP A 208 0.15 19.09 10.57
N GLU A 209 0.56 19.93 9.61
CA GLU A 209 1.15 19.51 8.35
C GLU A 209 2.42 18.68 8.55
N LEU A 210 3.25 19.01 9.54
CA LEU A 210 4.51 18.33 9.81
C LEU A 210 4.29 16.90 10.28
N ARG A 211 3.32 16.66 11.19
CA ARG A 211 2.94 15.31 11.63
C ARG A 211 2.31 14.50 10.50
N SER A 212 1.46 15.13 9.69
CA SER A 212 0.84 14.49 8.53
C SER A 212 1.89 14.06 7.51
N GLU A 213 2.85 14.94 7.21
CA GLU A 213 3.96 14.65 6.29
C GLU A 213 4.85 13.52 6.83
N LEU A 214 5.19 13.56 8.14
CA LEU A 214 5.97 12.50 8.78
C LEU A 214 5.30 11.13 8.64
N LEU A 215 3.99 11.04 8.89
CA LEU A 215 3.22 9.82 8.74
C LEU A 215 3.14 9.35 7.27
N GLN A 216 2.91 10.27 6.34
CA GLN A 216 2.87 9.96 4.91
C GLN A 216 4.23 9.44 4.41
N ASN A 217 5.32 10.09 4.80
CA ASN A 217 6.68 9.67 4.45
C ASN A 217 7.00 8.29 5.03
N TYR A 218 6.60 8.04 6.28
CA TYR A 218 6.75 6.72 6.91
C TYR A 218 5.99 5.64 6.13
N ILE A 219 4.72 5.88 5.80
CA ILE A 219 3.89 4.93 5.03
C ILE A 219 4.48 4.71 3.64
N ARG A 220 4.91 5.77 2.94
CA ARG A 220 5.51 5.69 1.61
C ARG A 220 6.75 4.79 1.63
N HIS A 221 7.68 5.07 2.55
CA HIS A 221 8.89 4.27 2.69
C HIS A 221 8.57 2.83 3.06
N ALA A 222 7.76 2.63 4.09
CA ALA A 222 7.46 1.29 4.59
C ALA A 222 6.66 0.45 3.59
N LEU A 223 5.95 1.06 2.62
CA LEU A 223 5.25 0.34 1.54
C LEU A 223 6.16 -0.11 0.40
N ILE A 224 7.26 0.61 0.15
CA ILE A 224 8.18 0.33 -0.96
C ILE A 224 9.34 -0.55 -0.52
N HIS A 225 9.85 -0.37 0.70
CA HIS A 225 11.01 -1.10 1.21
C HIS A 225 10.57 -2.22 2.15
N ASP A 226 11.03 -3.45 1.90
CA ASP A 226 10.65 -4.60 2.74
C ASP A 226 11.50 -4.68 4.01
N GLU A 227 12.78 -4.37 3.95
CA GLU A 227 13.68 -4.19 5.08
C GLU A 227 14.80 -3.23 4.63
N ASP A 228 15.42 -2.54 5.58
CA ASP A 228 16.42 -1.48 5.43
C ASP A 228 15.83 -0.07 5.26
N TYR A 229 16.13 0.78 6.24
CA TYR A 229 15.78 2.19 6.25
C TYR A 229 16.99 3.03 5.87
N VAL A 230 16.74 4.06 5.07
CA VAL A 230 17.67 5.18 4.89
C VAL A 230 17.36 6.19 6.00
N THR A 231 18.31 6.40 6.91
CA THR A 231 18.22 7.45 7.93
C THR A 231 18.35 8.83 7.28
N ALA A 232 17.91 9.90 7.97
CA ALA A 232 17.95 11.28 7.45
C ALA A 232 19.37 11.78 7.12
N ASP A 233 20.41 11.06 7.53
CA ASP A 233 21.83 11.26 7.25
C ASP A 233 22.40 10.31 6.16
N GLY A 234 21.54 9.54 5.47
CA GLY A 234 21.94 8.65 4.36
C GLY A 234 22.53 7.30 4.79
N GLY A 235 22.44 6.94 6.06
CA GLY A 235 22.88 5.63 6.57
C GLY A 235 21.87 4.50 6.29
N LEU A 236 22.37 3.32 5.89
CA LEU A 236 21.59 2.09 5.79
C LEU A 236 21.70 1.31 7.10
N THR A 237 20.56 0.96 7.72
CA THR A 237 20.53 0.00 8.84
C THR A 237 19.44 -1.03 8.66
N SER A 238 19.78 -2.30 8.86
CA SER A 238 18.84 -3.42 8.80
C SER A 238 17.98 -3.55 10.05
N SER A 239 16.75 -4.02 9.84
CA SER A 239 15.77 -4.24 10.91
C SER A 239 16.01 -5.61 11.58
N PRO A 240 15.94 -5.74 12.91
CA PRO A 240 15.98 -7.04 13.59
C PRO A 240 14.65 -7.82 13.54
N ALA A 241 13.65 -7.38 12.76
CA ALA A 241 12.26 -7.83 12.89
C ALA A 241 11.87 -9.13 12.13
N THR A 242 12.76 -9.75 11.36
CA THR A 242 12.49 -11.02 10.64
C THR A 242 13.27 -12.23 11.16
N ALA A 243 13.52 -12.32 12.47
CA ALA A 243 13.94 -13.58 13.09
C ALA A 243 12.73 -14.45 13.50
N SER A 244 11.96 -14.94 12.52
CA SER A 244 11.01 -16.05 12.71
C SER A 244 10.84 -16.86 11.43
N THR A 245 11.94 -17.41 10.94
CA THR A 245 11.91 -18.59 10.07
C THR A 245 11.82 -19.83 10.95
N SER A 246 10.62 -20.41 11.02
CA SER A 246 10.43 -21.75 11.59
C SER A 246 11.30 -22.77 10.82
N PRO A 247 12.03 -23.66 11.49
CA PRO A 247 12.84 -24.66 10.79
C PRO A 247 11.94 -25.68 10.10
N ARG A 248 12.13 -25.82 8.79
CA ARG A 248 11.65 -26.93 7.95
C ARG A 248 12.04 -28.26 8.62
N ARG A 249 11.13 -28.89 9.35
CA ARG A 249 11.26 -30.28 9.80
C ARG A 249 11.20 -31.19 8.58
N SER A 250 12.36 -31.73 8.20
CA SER A 250 12.45 -32.84 7.26
C SER A 250 11.76 -34.06 7.88
N ARG A 251 10.68 -34.53 7.26
CA ARG A 251 10.10 -35.85 7.55
C ARG A 251 11.03 -36.90 6.94
N ARG A 252 11.98 -37.41 7.73
CA ARG A 252 12.64 -38.69 7.48
C ARG A 252 11.75 -39.79 8.06
N THR A 253 11.09 -40.53 7.18
CA THR A 253 10.44 -41.81 7.46
C THR A 253 11.43 -42.80 8.07
N ARG A 254 11.23 -43.18 9.34
CA ARG A 254 11.76 -44.43 9.88
C ARG A 254 10.63 -45.46 9.91
N ARG A 255 10.80 -46.52 9.10
CA ARG A 255 10.11 -47.79 9.27
C ARG A 255 10.48 -48.34 10.65
N VAL A 256 9.48 -48.63 11.48
CA VAL A 256 9.62 -49.55 12.60
C VAL A 256 9.08 -50.88 12.13
N ALA A 257 9.94 -51.89 12.11
CA ALA A 257 9.55 -53.27 11.90
C ALA A 257 8.92 -53.80 13.19
N LEU A 258 7.77 -54.43 13.06
CA LEU A 258 7.16 -55.29 14.07
C LEU A 258 8.02 -56.55 14.22
N ASN A 259 8.35 -56.90 15.46
CA ASN A 259 8.48 -58.25 16.01
C ASN A 259 8.34 -58.14 17.52
#